data_AF-A0A7C5XDN0-F1
#
_entry.id   AF-A0A7C5XDN0-F1
#
_cell.length_a   1.000
_cell.length_b   1.000
_cell.length_c   1.000
_cell.angle_alpha   90.00
_cell.angle_beta   90.00
_cell.angle_gamma   90.00
#
_symmetry.space_group_name_H-M   'P 1'
#
loop_
_entity.id
_entity.type
_entity.pdbx_description
1 polymer ?
#
loop_
_entity_poly.entity_id
_entity_poly.type
_entity_poly.pdbx_seq_one_letter_code
_entity_poly.pdbx_strand_id
1 'polypeptide(L)'
;MPDSNESNQDFINSTSGQGTDLAREFLKEMVRQSSAQNFELKDDGIYRGDKIVIPIVIEDVKLIDDVDGVRYVVKLRATVPPKELTCEGDLDDVYECVKRQVPVLNSHIARNALMHAIYTWLDKHGTRQAERTTAMDKFNKLINKILAVAQLTYSKLKPSVEKVPSHPEALYGIIAENPSVLEAIQRVAYGARVTTDNLLCIPIETLKGMSINVEELETMSISHQELTEAIKTQEFKTALGLLDLDLQESQAELTIQKLTNALKTIDTKNLEPIINSQDNIAKAIKALMGLTPIKHRIRTPQGRTLWALCMAPPLGGDDANAE
;
A
#
# COMPACT_ATOMS: atom_id res chain seq x y z
N MET A 1 6.58 48.82 -51.76
CA MET A 1 7.82 48.11 -52.16
C MET A 1 8.96 49.04 -51.83
N PRO A 2 10.04 48.64 -51.12
CA PRO A 2 10.65 47.31 -51.07
C PRO A 2 11.13 46.88 -49.66
N ASP A 3 11.91 45.80 -49.69
CA ASP A 3 12.79 45.09 -48.75
C ASP A 3 13.56 45.82 -47.64
N SER A 4 13.92 45.04 -46.61
CA SER A 4 15.11 45.17 -45.75
C SER A 4 15.41 43.77 -45.18
N ASN A 5 16.42 43.00 -45.60
CA ASN A 5 17.88 43.13 -45.50
C ASN A 5 18.44 42.99 -44.06
N GLU A 6 19.35 42.01 -43.90
CA GLU A 6 20.40 41.86 -42.87
C GLU A 6 19.97 41.53 -41.41
N SER A 7 20.68 40.73 -40.59
CA SER A 7 22.06 40.23 -40.60
C SER A 7 22.25 39.09 -39.60
N ASN A 8 23.23 38.22 -39.89
CA ASN A 8 23.97 37.35 -38.99
C ASN A 8 24.24 37.93 -37.59
N GLN A 9 24.14 37.07 -36.58
CA GLN A 9 25.15 37.00 -35.51
C GLN A 9 25.23 35.57 -34.97
N ASP A 10 26.26 34.85 -35.43
CA ASP A 10 26.93 33.82 -34.64
C ASP A 10 27.33 34.42 -33.27
N PHE A 11 27.25 33.65 -32.19
CA PHE A 11 28.46 33.19 -31.45
C PHE A 11 28.15 32.53 -30.08
N ILE A 12 28.95 31.49 -29.81
CA ILE A 12 29.46 30.98 -28.51
C ILE A 12 28.67 29.84 -27.83
N ASN A 13 29.13 28.63 -28.14
CA ASN A 13 29.54 27.56 -27.20
C ASN A 13 29.35 27.88 -25.71
N SER A 14 28.64 27.03 -24.98
CA SER A 14 29.25 25.95 -24.17
C SER A 14 28.34 25.48 -23.04
N THR A 15 28.44 24.17 -22.76
CA THR A 15 28.02 23.48 -21.52
C THR A 15 26.53 23.43 -21.18
N SER A 16 25.82 22.45 -21.74
CA SER A 16 24.83 21.63 -20.99
C SER A 16 24.36 20.42 -21.80
N GLY A 17 25.26 19.77 -22.54
CA GLY A 17 24.97 18.70 -23.51
C GLY A 17 24.59 17.34 -22.92
N GLN A 18 23.86 17.30 -21.80
CA GLN A 18 23.27 16.04 -21.32
C GLN A 18 21.78 16.17 -21.00
N GLY A 19 21.30 17.33 -20.52
CA GLY A 19 19.86 17.55 -20.27
C GLY A 19 19.07 17.96 -21.52
N THR A 20 19.66 18.80 -22.38
CA THR A 20 19.04 19.27 -23.64
C THR A 20 18.99 18.17 -24.69
N ASP A 21 19.98 17.29 -24.72
CA ASP A 21 20.01 16.14 -25.63
C ASP A 21 18.96 15.10 -25.22
N LEU A 22 18.75 14.86 -23.92
CA LEU A 22 17.69 13.94 -23.47
C LEU A 22 16.29 14.48 -23.81
N ALA A 23 16.05 15.78 -23.62
CA ALA A 23 14.78 16.41 -23.98
C ALA A 23 14.57 16.40 -25.49
N ARG A 24 15.62 16.68 -26.29
CA ARG A 24 15.56 16.65 -27.75
C ARG A 24 15.35 15.23 -28.29
N GLU A 25 16.01 14.23 -27.70
CA GLU A 25 15.84 12.80 -28.03
C GLU A 25 14.43 12.31 -27.69
N PHE A 26 13.92 12.64 -26.50
CA PHE A 26 12.55 12.32 -26.09
C PHE A 26 11.50 12.97 -27.00
N LEU A 27 11.71 14.24 -27.38
CA LEU A 27 10.83 14.95 -28.30
C LEU A 27 10.89 14.40 -29.73
N LYS A 28 12.06 13.98 -30.22
CA LYS A 28 12.19 13.27 -31.50
C LYS A 28 11.44 11.94 -31.48
N GLU A 29 11.53 11.18 -30.39
CA GLU A 29 10.86 9.89 -30.25
C GLU A 29 9.32 10.05 -30.16
N MET A 30 8.83 11.08 -29.48
CA MET A 30 7.39 11.44 -29.45
C MET A 30 6.84 11.77 -30.84
N VAL A 31 7.60 12.51 -31.65
CA VAL A 31 7.23 12.80 -33.05
C VAL A 31 7.23 11.52 -33.88
N ARG A 32 8.19 10.61 -33.64
CA ARG A 32 8.34 9.34 -34.39
C ARG A 32 7.22 8.33 -34.09
N GLN A 33 6.71 8.30 -32.87
CA GLN A 33 5.64 7.38 -32.45
C GLN A 33 4.22 7.86 -32.78
N SER A 34 4.05 9.16 -33.07
CA SER A 34 2.76 9.73 -33.46
C SER A 34 2.47 9.50 -34.95
N SER A 35 1.91 8.33 -35.29
CA SER A 35 1.55 7.97 -36.67
C SER A 35 0.34 8.72 -37.25
N ALA A 36 -0.29 9.63 -36.49
CA ALA A 36 -1.55 10.28 -36.87
C ALA A 36 -1.52 11.82 -36.90
N GLN A 37 -0.44 12.49 -36.47
CA GLN A 37 -0.37 13.97 -36.45
C GLN A 37 1.06 14.48 -36.78
N ASN A 38 1.17 15.42 -37.73
CA ASN A 38 2.42 16.06 -38.14
C ASN A 38 2.80 17.18 -37.16
N PHE A 39 3.92 17.02 -36.45
CA PHE A 39 4.51 18.03 -35.57
C PHE A 39 5.82 18.53 -36.17
N GLU A 40 6.07 19.85 -36.11
CA GLU A 40 7.33 20.47 -36.54
C GLU A 40 8.13 20.96 -35.33
N LEU A 41 9.43 20.68 -35.30
CA LEU A 41 10.35 21.22 -34.28
C LEU A 41 11.12 22.39 -34.88
N LYS A 42 11.05 23.57 -34.26
CA LYS A 42 11.82 24.77 -34.59
C LYS A 42 12.65 25.19 -33.38
N ASP A 43 13.60 26.10 -33.58
CA ASP A 43 14.55 26.52 -32.53
C ASP A 43 13.87 27.16 -31.31
N ASP A 44 12.66 27.70 -31.49
CA ASP A 44 11.86 28.41 -30.48
C ASP A 44 10.69 27.58 -29.92
N GLY A 45 10.42 26.38 -30.45
CA GLY A 45 9.35 25.53 -29.92
C GLY A 45 8.87 24.41 -30.84
N ILE A 46 7.86 23.69 -30.36
CA ILE A 46 7.16 22.66 -31.14
C ILE A 46 5.93 23.31 -31.76
N TYR A 47 5.63 23.00 -33.02
CA TYR A 47 4.53 23.59 -33.76
C TYR A 47 3.58 22.53 -34.30
N ARG A 48 2.29 22.84 -34.26
CA ARG A 48 1.23 22.12 -34.97
C ARG A 48 0.51 23.11 -35.88
N GLY A 49 0.95 23.20 -37.13
CA GLY A 49 0.53 24.27 -38.04
C GLY A 49 1.06 25.63 -37.58
N ASP A 50 0.16 26.60 -37.39
CA ASP A 50 0.46 27.97 -36.94
C ASP A 50 0.48 28.14 -35.41
N LYS A 51 0.26 27.06 -34.65
CA LYS A 51 0.17 27.09 -33.18
C LYS A 51 1.45 26.63 -32.53
N ILE A 52 1.96 27.44 -31.59
CA ILE A 52 3.05 27.05 -30.69
C ILE A 52 2.52 26.06 -29.65
N VAL A 53 3.23 24.95 -29.50
CA VAL A 53 3.02 23.91 -28.52
C VAL A 53 4.08 24.13 -27.43
N ILE A 54 3.61 24.50 -26.24
CA ILE A 54 4.47 24.63 -25.05
C ILE A 54 4.37 23.31 -24.28
N PRO A 55 5.34 22.40 -24.41
CA PRO A 55 5.35 21.21 -23.58
C PRO A 55 5.60 21.60 -22.12
N ILE A 56 4.62 21.28 -21.28
CA ILE A 56 4.81 21.20 -19.83
C ILE A 56 5.05 19.74 -19.54
N VAL A 57 6.24 19.43 -19.06
CA VAL A 57 6.58 18.09 -18.62
C VAL A 57 6.31 18.03 -17.13
N ILE A 58 5.40 17.16 -16.73
CA ILE A 58 5.23 16.81 -15.32
C ILE A 58 6.35 15.85 -14.99
N GLU A 59 7.21 16.25 -14.07
CA GLU A 59 8.37 15.48 -13.65
C GLU A 59 8.03 14.59 -12.46
N ASP A 60 7.23 15.10 -11.53
CA ASP A 60 6.82 14.40 -10.30
C ASP A 60 5.46 14.91 -9.82
N VAL A 61 4.66 14.01 -9.23
CA VAL A 61 3.41 14.34 -8.54
C VAL A 61 3.37 13.56 -7.24
N LYS A 62 3.24 14.26 -6.11
CA LYS A 62 2.97 13.66 -4.80
C LYS A 62 1.59 14.02 -4.32
N LEU A 63 0.90 13.05 -3.73
CA LEU A 63 -0.41 13.22 -3.12
C LEU A 63 -0.27 13.13 -1.60
N ILE A 64 -0.85 14.09 -0.88
CA ILE A 64 -0.86 14.19 0.58
C ILE A 64 -2.32 14.25 1.02
N ASP A 65 -2.80 13.20 1.69
CA ASP A 65 -4.10 13.22 2.35
C ASP A 65 -3.98 13.91 3.72
N ASP A 66 -4.60 15.08 3.87
CA ASP A 66 -4.63 15.83 5.13
C ASP A 66 -6.04 15.87 5.73
N VAL A 67 -6.17 16.37 6.97
CA VAL A 67 -7.46 16.53 7.66
C VAL A 67 -8.39 17.50 6.90
N ASP A 68 -7.80 18.41 6.12
CA ASP A 68 -8.49 19.42 5.31
C ASP A 68 -8.74 19.00 3.85
N GLY A 69 -8.38 17.77 3.47
CA GLY A 69 -8.59 17.22 2.11
C GLY A 69 -7.31 16.81 1.39
N VAL A 70 -7.45 16.46 0.10
CA VAL A 70 -6.35 15.99 -0.75
C VAL A 70 -5.49 17.16 -1.21
N ARG A 71 -4.19 17.11 -0.94
CA ARG A 71 -3.20 18.09 -1.39
C ARG A 71 -2.23 17.46 -2.37
N TYR A 72 -1.84 18.22 -3.39
CA TYR A 72 -0.94 17.81 -4.45
C TYR A 72 0.34 18.62 -4.36
N VAL A 73 1.49 17.97 -4.45
CA VAL A 73 2.79 18.61 -4.70
C VAL A 73 3.25 18.20 -6.08
N VAL A 74 3.22 19.12 -7.02
CA VAL A 74 3.49 18.86 -8.44
C VAL A 74 4.80 19.53 -8.84
N LYS A 75 5.76 18.75 -9.34
CA LYS A 75 6.99 19.25 -9.96
C LYS A 75 6.85 19.26 -11.47
N LEU A 76 7.07 20.42 -12.09
CA LEU A 76 6.89 20.64 -13.51
C LEU A 76 8.11 21.32 -14.12
N ARG A 77 8.37 21.01 -15.39
CA ARG A 77 9.29 21.75 -16.24
C ARG A 77 8.53 22.33 -17.42
N ALA A 78 8.48 23.66 -17.49
CA ALA A 78 8.01 24.36 -18.68
C ALA A 78 9.19 24.61 -19.61
N THR A 79 8.99 24.47 -20.92
CA THR A 79 10.03 24.80 -21.90
C THR A 79 10.03 26.26 -22.32
N VAL A 80 8.93 26.99 -22.11
CA VAL A 80 8.80 28.41 -22.49
C VAL A 80 7.98 29.17 -21.44
N PRO A 81 8.60 30.02 -20.61
CA PRO A 81 10.05 30.11 -20.39
C PRO A 81 10.60 28.80 -19.78
N PRO A 82 11.87 28.42 -20.08
CA PRO A 82 12.52 27.28 -19.44
C PRO A 82 12.56 27.49 -17.92
N LYS A 83 11.74 26.74 -17.18
CA LYS A 83 11.64 26.90 -15.74
C LYS A 83 11.19 25.61 -15.06
N GLU A 84 11.85 25.28 -13.97
CA GLU A 84 11.39 24.27 -13.03
C GLU A 84 10.50 24.92 -11.96
N LEU A 85 9.37 24.28 -11.68
CA LEU A 85 8.36 24.76 -10.75
C LEU A 85 7.93 23.64 -9.82
N THR A 86 7.66 23.99 -8.57
CA THR A 86 7.01 23.09 -7.60
C THR A 86 5.82 23.83 -7.02
N CYS A 87 4.63 23.26 -7.21
CA CYS A 87 3.37 23.84 -6.79
C CYS A 87 2.69 22.92 -5.78
N GLU A 88 2.19 23.47 -4.69
CA GLU A 88 1.52 22.74 -3.60
C GLU A 88 0.13 23.32 -3.32
N GLY A 89 -0.84 22.44 -3.06
CA GLY A 89 -2.20 22.80 -2.63
C GLY A 89 -3.23 21.85 -3.19
N ASP A 90 -4.51 22.23 -3.19
CA ASP A 90 -5.48 21.50 -3.99
C ASP A 90 -5.20 21.68 -5.51
N LEU A 91 -5.99 21.04 -6.37
CA LEU A 91 -5.77 21.14 -7.81
C LEU A 91 -5.89 22.58 -8.32
N ASP A 92 -6.78 23.38 -7.75
CA ASP A 92 -6.97 24.77 -8.15
C ASP A 92 -5.83 25.67 -7.68
N ASP A 93 -5.28 25.41 -6.50
CA ASP A 93 -4.05 26.04 -5.99
C ASP A 93 -2.84 25.72 -6.88
N VAL A 94 -2.70 24.45 -7.30
CA VAL A 94 -1.65 24.02 -8.23
C VAL A 94 -1.80 24.74 -9.57
N TYR A 95 -3.02 24.85 -10.10
CA TYR A 95 -3.26 25.57 -11.35
C TYR A 95 -2.94 27.06 -11.23
N GLU A 96 -3.36 27.72 -10.16
CA GLU A 96 -3.06 29.14 -9.95
C GLU A 96 -1.55 29.38 -9.75
N CYS A 97 -0.84 28.46 -9.09
CA CYS A 97 0.62 28.49 -9.00
C CYS A 97 1.29 28.41 -10.38
N VAL A 98 0.87 27.47 -11.24
CA VAL A 98 1.41 27.32 -12.60
C VAL A 98 1.08 28.53 -13.48
N LYS A 99 -0.16 29.01 -13.44
CA LYS A 99 -0.64 30.19 -14.19
C LYS A 99 0.14 31.46 -13.86
N ARG A 100 0.49 31.69 -12.59
CA ARG A 100 1.30 32.84 -12.16
C ARG A 100 2.71 32.84 -12.76
N GLN A 101 3.24 31.67 -13.08
CA GLN A 101 4.62 31.49 -13.54
C GLN A 101 4.72 31.31 -15.06
N VAL A 102 3.64 30.85 -15.68
CA VAL A 102 3.51 30.67 -17.14
C VAL A 102 2.18 31.32 -17.59
N PRO A 103 2.16 32.67 -17.74
CA PRO A 103 0.91 33.44 -17.93
C PRO A 103 0.09 33.06 -19.16
N VAL A 104 0.72 32.45 -20.16
CA VAL A 104 0.08 31.98 -21.40
C VAL A 104 -0.92 30.83 -21.17
N LEU A 105 -0.92 30.23 -19.97
CA LEU A 105 -1.85 29.17 -19.55
C LEU A 105 -3.13 29.70 -18.89
N ASN A 106 -3.40 31.01 -19.00
CA ASN A 106 -4.62 31.65 -18.51
C ASN A 106 -5.83 31.34 -19.42
N SER A 107 -6.24 30.07 -19.46
CA SER A 107 -7.39 29.57 -20.22
C SER A 107 -7.97 28.32 -19.54
N HIS A 108 -9.30 28.18 -19.57
CA HIS A 108 -9.98 26.98 -19.07
C HIS A 108 -9.51 25.68 -19.76
N ILE A 109 -9.09 25.78 -21.02
CA ILE A 109 -8.54 24.64 -21.78
C ILE A 109 -7.18 24.22 -21.20
N ALA A 110 -6.35 25.20 -20.82
CA ALA A 110 -5.04 24.95 -20.22
C ALA A 110 -5.16 24.37 -18.80
N ARG A 111 -6.15 24.82 -18.00
CA ARG A 111 -6.48 24.22 -16.70
C ARG A 111 -6.81 22.74 -16.85
N ASN A 112 -7.75 22.40 -17.73
CA ASN A 112 -8.19 21.02 -17.92
C ASN A 112 -7.06 20.13 -18.48
N ALA A 113 -6.23 20.65 -19.38
CA ALA A 113 -5.07 19.95 -19.91
C ALA A 113 -4.02 19.66 -18.82
N LEU A 114 -3.78 20.62 -17.92
CA LEU A 114 -2.89 20.43 -16.77
C LEU A 114 -3.42 19.37 -15.81
N MET A 115 -4.71 19.42 -15.44
CA MET A 115 -5.32 18.39 -14.60
C MET A 115 -5.22 17.01 -15.24
N HIS A 116 -5.58 16.90 -16.52
CA HIS A 116 -5.49 15.65 -17.26
C HIS A 116 -4.05 15.13 -17.30
N ALA A 117 -3.06 16.00 -17.48
CA ALA A 117 -1.65 15.61 -17.46
C ALA A 117 -1.21 15.13 -16.07
N ILE A 118 -1.63 15.80 -14.98
CA ILE A 118 -1.35 15.37 -13.59
C ILE A 118 -1.97 14.00 -13.34
N TYR A 119 -3.23 13.78 -13.73
CA TYR A 119 -3.89 12.48 -13.60
C TYR A 119 -3.24 11.40 -14.47
N THR A 120 -2.88 11.71 -15.71
CA THR A 120 -2.19 10.77 -16.60
C THR A 120 -0.80 10.41 -16.07
N TRP A 121 -0.11 11.38 -15.46
CA TRP A 121 1.16 11.13 -14.81
C TRP A 121 0.96 10.27 -13.56
N LEU A 122 -0.06 10.53 -12.73
CA LEU A 122 -0.45 9.67 -11.60
C LEU A 122 -0.90 8.27 -12.05
N ASP A 123 -1.49 8.12 -13.23
CA ASP A 123 -1.91 6.82 -13.75
C ASP A 123 -0.72 6.01 -14.29
N LYS A 124 0.27 6.68 -14.91
CA LYS A 124 1.45 6.06 -15.53
C LYS A 124 2.65 5.89 -14.59
N HIS A 125 2.84 6.84 -13.69
CA HIS A 125 4.00 6.98 -12.80
C HIS A 125 3.61 7.05 -11.34
N GLY A 126 2.37 7.46 -11.05
CA GLY A 126 1.76 7.05 -9.80
C GLY A 126 1.67 5.53 -9.86
N THR A 127 2.53 4.91 -9.07
CA THR A 127 2.11 3.69 -8.43
C THR A 127 0.69 3.93 -7.91
N ARG A 128 -0.22 2.94 -8.12
CA ARG A 128 -1.30 2.58 -7.18
C ARG A 128 -1.06 3.33 -5.89
N GLN A 129 -2.02 4.15 -5.41
CA GLN A 129 -2.04 4.74 -4.05
C GLN A 129 -0.73 4.41 -3.39
N ALA A 130 0.29 5.29 -3.36
CA ALA A 130 1.45 4.99 -2.53
C ALA A 130 0.83 4.51 -1.23
N GLU A 131 0.84 3.18 -1.01
CA GLU A 131 -0.14 2.61 -0.10
C GLU A 131 0.23 3.39 1.13
N ARG A 132 -0.71 4.17 1.68
CA ARG A 132 -0.62 4.42 3.11
C ARG A 132 -0.65 2.99 3.60
N THR A 133 0.55 2.42 3.73
CA THR A 133 0.78 1.04 4.05
C THR A 133 0.34 1.13 5.47
N THR A 134 -0.93 0.79 5.65
CA THR A 134 -1.63 1.02 6.88
C THR A 134 -0.81 0.31 7.94
N ALA A 135 -1.00 0.68 9.19
CA ALA A 135 -0.35 -0.09 10.23
C ALA A 135 -0.67 -1.59 10.06
N MET A 136 -1.86 -1.90 9.56
CA MET A 136 -2.29 -3.25 9.19
C MET A 136 -1.50 -3.85 8.02
N ASP A 137 -1.26 -3.13 6.91
CA ASP A 137 -0.47 -3.66 5.78
C ASP A 137 0.97 -3.95 6.17
N LYS A 138 1.59 -3.07 6.97
CA LYS A 138 2.94 -3.30 7.50
C LYS A 138 2.96 -4.48 8.47
N PHE A 139 1.92 -4.63 9.28
CA PHE A 139 1.77 -5.75 10.19
C PHE A 139 1.58 -7.07 9.43
N ASN A 140 0.71 -7.12 8.43
CA ASN A 140 0.51 -8.26 7.53
C ASN A 140 1.80 -8.64 6.80
N LYS A 141 2.54 -7.66 6.29
CA LYS A 141 3.84 -7.87 5.64
C LYS A 141 4.87 -8.48 6.61
N LEU A 142 4.87 -8.06 7.87
CA LEU A 142 5.73 -8.65 8.89
C LEU A 142 5.33 -10.10 9.21
N ILE A 143 4.04 -10.38 9.34
CA ILE A 143 3.51 -11.74 9.55
C ILE A 143 3.91 -12.65 8.40
N ASN A 144 3.71 -12.22 7.15
CA ASN A 144 4.11 -12.98 5.96
C ASN A 144 5.62 -13.23 5.91
N LYS A 145 6.43 -12.24 6.32
CA LYS A 145 7.89 -12.43 6.44
C LYS A 145 8.26 -13.48 7.49
N ILE A 146 7.58 -13.47 8.64
CA ILE A 146 7.77 -14.48 9.70
C ILE A 146 7.42 -15.88 9.15
N LEU A 147 6.31 -16.00 8.44
CA LEU A 147 5.86 -17.26 7.83
C LEU A 147 6.85 -17.78 6.79
N ALA A 148 7.34 -16.91 5.90
CA ALA A 148 8.35 -17.27 4.89
C ALA A 148 9.66 -17.76 5.53
N VAL A 149 10.11 -17.10 6.61
CA VAL A 149 11.29 -17.53 7.37
C VAL A 149 11.03 -18.85 8.08
N ALA A 150 9.83 -19.07 8.61
CA ALA A 150 9.43 -20.34 9.22
C ALA A 150 9.52 -21.48 8.21
N GLN A 151 8.91 -21.29 7.04
CA GLN A 151 8.90 -22.25 5.95
C GLN A 151 10.31 -22.58 5.46
N LEU A 152 11.14 -21.56 5.20
CA LEU A 152 12.52 -21.72 4.73
C LEU A 152 13.42 -22.40 5.77
N THR A 153 13.23 -22.08 7.05
CA THR A 153 14.01 -22.70 8.12
C THR A 153 13.62 -24.16 8.28
N TYR A 154 12.32 -24.43 8.26
CA TYR A 154 11.81 -25.79 8.37
C TYR A 154 12.18 -26.67 7.18
N SER A 155 12.17 -26.13 5.95
CA SER A 155 12.59 -26.86 4.75
C SER A 155 14.06 -27.32 4.81
N LYS A 156 14.92 -26.58 5.52
CA LYS A 156 16.32 -26.95 5.74
C LYS A 156 16.50 -28.00 6.84
N LEU A 157 15.53 -28.11 7.75
CA LEU A 157 15.56 -29.05 8.87
C LEU A 157 14.94 -30.42 8.51
N LYS A 158 14.07 -30.47 7.50
CA LYS A 158 13.35 -31.68 7.08
C LYS A 158 14.22 -32.64 6.26
N PRO A 159 14.03 -33.97 6.39
CA PRO A 159 14.51 -34.96 5.43
C PRO A 159 13.86 -34.72 4.06
N SER A 160 14.61 -34.93 2.98
CA SER A 160 14.29 -34.57 1.58
C SER A 160 12.99 -35.16 0.98
N VAL A 161 12.19 -35.89 1.76
CA VAL A 161 11.00 -36.65 1.32
C VAL A 161 9.68 -35.97 1.74
N GLU A 162 9.69 -35.15 2.79
CA GLU A 162 8.47 -34.49 3.26
C GLU A 162 8.23 -33.15 2.55
N LYS A 163 7.05 -33.00 1.94
CA LYS A 163 6.62 -31.71 1.36
C LYS A 163 6.59 -30.65 2.46
N VAL A 164 7.23 -29.53 2.20
CA VAL A 164 7.25 -28.38 3.10
C VAL A 164 5.87 -27.74 3.10
N PRO A 165 5.20 -27.60 4.26
CA PRO A 165 3.88 -26.95 4.30
C PRO A 165 3.98 -25.50 3.85
N SER A 166 3.03 -25.07 3.01
CA SER A 166 2.93 -23.70 2.49
C SER A 166 1.78 -22.91 3.13
N HIS A 167 0.80 -23.59 3.72
CA HIS A 167 -0.36 -22.93 4.31
C HIS A 167 -0.02 -22.28 5.67
N PRO A 168 -0.48 -21.04 5.93
CA PRO A 168 -0.19 -20.30 7.16
C PRO A 168 -0.46 -21.07 8.45
N GLU A 169 -1.52 -21.88 8.48
CA GLU A 169 -1.91 -22.70 9.62
C GLU A 169 -0.85 -23.72 10.02
N ALA A 170 -0.37 -24.48 9.03
CA ALA A 170 0.63 -25.50 9.24
C ALA A 170 1.94 -24.84 9.68
N LEU A 171 2.26 -23.67 9.14
CA LEU A 171 3.41 -22.88 9.55
C LEU A 171 3.29 -22.39 10.99
N TYR A 172 2.11 -21.96 11.47
CA TYR A 172 1.93 -21.57 12.88
C TYR A 172 2.17 -22.77 13.82
N GLY A 173 1.66 -23.95 13.47
CA GLY A 173 1.95 -25.19 14.21
C GLY A 173 3.44 -25.51 14.23
N ILE A 174 4.13 -25.41 13.09
CA ILE A 174 5.58 -25.60 12.99
C ILE A 174 6.32 -24.63 13.91
N ILE A 175 5.94 -23.35 13.93
CA ILE A 175 6.58 -22.33 14.77
C ILE A 175 6.41 -22.67 16.26
N ALA A 176 5.23 -23.15 16.65
CA ALA A 176 4.95 -23.53 18.03
C ALA A 176 5.77 -24.76 18.48
N GLU A 177 5.99 -25.71 17.58
CA GLU A 177 6.57 -27.02 17.91
C GLU A 177 8.10 -27.09 17.71
N ASN A 178 8.70 -26.22 16.88
CA ASN A 178 10.10 -26.34 16.48
C ASN A 178 10.98 -25.21 17.05
N PRO A 179 11.85 -25.48 18.05
CA PRO A 179 12.68 -24.46 18.67
C PRO A 179 13.62 -23.73 17.70
N SER A 180 14.21 -24.44 16.74
CA SER A 180 15.10 -23.85 15.73
C SER A 180 14.37 -22.88 14.80
N VAL A 181 13.10 -23.18 14.48
CA VAL A 181 12.25 -22.29 13.67
C VAL A 181 11.88 -21.05 14.49
N LEU A 182 11.50 -21.23 15.75
CA LEU A 182 11.23 -20.13 16.67
C LEU A 182 12.44 -19.19 16.80
N GLU A 183 13.66 -19.74 16.94
CA GLU A 183 14.90 -18.96 17.03
C GLU A 183 15.13 -18.13 15.77
N ALA A 184 14.92 -18.70 14.58
CA ALA A 184 15.04 -17.98 13.32
C ALA A 184 14.04 -16.80 13.24
N ILE A 185 12.81 -16.99 13.72
CA ILE A 185 11.80 -15.94 13.78
C ILE A 185 12.16 -14.86 14.80
N GLN A 186 12.77 -15.20 15.93
CA GLN A 186 13.22 -14.20 16.92
C GLN A 186 14.21 -13.19 16.32
N ARG A 187 14.96 -13.57 15.27
CA ARG A 187 15.88 -12.66 14.56
C ARG A 187 15.14 -11.67 13.64
N VAL A 188 13.92 -11.99 13.23
CA VAL A 188 13.06 -11.14 12.40
C VAL A 188 12.19 -10.24 13.27
N ALA A 189 11.51 -10.82 14.25
CA ALA A 189 10.61 -10.16 15.16
C ALA A 189 10.88 -10.64 16.58
N TYR A 190 11.68 -9.86 17.31
CA TYR A 190 12.08 -10.23 18.67
C TYR A 190 10.88 -10.40 19.59
N GLY A 191 10.87 -11.48 20.37
CA GLY A 191 9.79 -11.82 21.30
C GLY A 191 8.53 -12.38 20.65
N ALA A 192 8.49 -12.55 19.32
CA ALA A 192 7.35 -13.14 18.62
C ALA A 192 7.13 -14.60 19.04
N ARG A 193 5.89 -15.08 19.10
CA ARG A 193 5.61 -16.49 19.40
C ARG A 193 4.20 -16.88 18.95
N VAL A 194 3.97 -18.17 18.79
CA VAL A 194 2.62 -18.72 18.66
C VAL A 194 2.07 -19.09 20.04
N THR A 195 0.84 -18.70 20.35
CA THR A 195 0.16 -19.04 21.62
C THR A 195 -0.53 -20.40 21.56
N THR A 196 -1.03 -20.87 22.69
CA THR A 196 -1.85 -22.10 22.76
C THR A 196 -3.14 -22.00 21.97
N ASP A 197 -3.67 -20.79 21.78
CA ASP A 197 -4.84 -20.51 20.93
C ASP A 197 -4.48 -20.46 19.43
N ASN A 198 -3.25 -20.84 19.07
CA ASN A 198 -2.70 -20.80 17.72
C ASN A 198 -2.68 -19.39 17.10
N LEU A 199 -2.39 -18.37 17.91
CA LEU A 199 -2.23 -16.99 17.45
C LEU A 199 -0.76 -16.61 17.40
N LEU A 200 -0.29 -16.03 16.29
CA LEU A 200 1.06 -15.49 16.19
C LEU A 200 1.06 -14.08 16.78
N CYS A 201 1.76 -13.91 17.89
CA CYS A 201 1.82 -12.67 18.65
C CYS A 201 3.19 -12.02 18.54
N ILE A 202 3.22 -10.70 18.36
CA ILE A 202 4.43 -9.88 18.31
C ILE A 202 4.34 -8.79 19.38
N PRO A 203 5.35 -8.63 20.27
CA PRO A 203 5.34 -7.58 21.29
C PRO A 203 5.21 -6.18 20.68
N ILE A 204 4.45 -5.31 21.35
CA ILE A 204 4.20 -3.93 20.92
C ILE A 204 5.51 -3.15 20.78
N GLU A 205 6.47 -3.36 21.68
CA GLU A 205 7.77 -2.69 21.63
C GLU A 205 8.57 -3.07 20.38
N THR A 206 8.47 -4.34 19.96
CA THR A 206 9.08 -4.83 18.72
C THR A 206 8.43 -4.16 17.51
N LEU A 207 7.10 -4.06 17.48
CA LEU A 207 6.37 -3.39 16.40
C LEU A 207 6.73 -1.90 16.30
N LYS A 208 6.81 -1.20 17.43
CA LYS A 208 7.26 0.20 17.50
C LYS A 208 8.70 0.35 16.96
N GLY A 209 9.60 -0.55 17.35
CA GLY A 209 10.97 -0.58 16.84
C GLY A 209 11.08 -0.82 15.33
N MET A 210 10.05 -1.42 14.72
CA MET A 210 9.93 -1.64 13.27
C MET A 210 9.14 -0.54 12.55
N SER A 211 8.89 0.60 13.21
CA SER A 211 8.15 1.74 12.63
C SER A 211 6.72 1.39 12.17
N ILE A 212 6.07 0.45 12.86
CA ILE A 212 4.65 0.13 12.70
C ILE A 212 3.85 1.00 13.67
N ASN A 213 2.81 1.68 13.17
CA ASN A 213 1.95 2.54 13.98
C ASN A 213 1.02 1.70 14.87
N VAL A 214 1.47 1.42 16.09
CA VAL A 214 0.72 0.56 17.02
C VAL A 214 -0.59 1.19 17.47
N GLU A 215 -0.66 2.52 17.59
CA GLU A 215 -1.88 3.21 18.05
C GLU A 215 -3.04 2.95 17.09
N GLU A 216 -2.76 3.04 15.78
CA GLU A 216 -3.71 2.68 14.72
C GLU A 216 -4.16 1.22 14.82
N LEU A 217 -3.22 0.27 14.99
CA LEU A 217 -3.56 -1.15 15.16
C LEU A 217 -4.38 -1.42 16.43
N GLU A 218 -4.11 -0.70 17.52
CA GLU A 218 -4.83 -0.88 18.77
C GLU A 218 -6.28 -0.40 18.65
N THR A 219 -6.55 0.67 17.89
CA THR A 219 -7.92 1.17 17.68
C THR A 219 -8.84 0.19 16.95
N MET A 220 -8.26 -0.64 16.06
CA MET A 220 -8.97 -1.68 15.32
C MET A 220 -8.95 -3.05 16.03
N SER A 221 -8.14 -3.19 17.09
CA SER A 221 -7.99 -4.45 17.80
C SER A 221 -9.13 -4.73 18.77
N ILE A 222 -9.33 -6.01 19.05
CA ILE A 222 -10.12 -6.48 20.20
C ILE A 222 -9.18 -7.07 21.24
N SER A 223 -9.41 -6.85 22.52
CA SER A 223 -8.60 -7.54 23.53
C SER A 223 -8.95 -9.03 23.57
N HIS A 224 -7.97 -9.88 23.91
CA HIS A 224 -8.20 -11.33 24.04
C HIS A 224 -9.30 -11.67 25.07
N GLN A 225 -9.42 -10.87 26.13
CA GLN A 225 -10.48 -11.02 27.11
C GLN A 225 -11.86 -10.71 26.50
N GLU A 226 -12.01 -9.55 25.85
CA GLU A 226 -13.26 -9.18 25.17
C GLU A 226 -13.63 -10.19 24.09
N LEU A 227 -12.64 -10.71 23.34
CA LEU A 227 -12.86 -11.78 22.37
C LEU A 227 -13.41 -13.04 23.04
N THR A 228 -12.79 -13.50 24.13
CA THR A 228 -13.20 -14.70 24.85
C THR A 228 -14.59 -14.56 25.49
N GLU A 229 -14.95 -13.35 25.90
CA GLU A 229 -16.30 -13.05 26.40
C GLU A 229 -17.31 -12.99 25.25
N ALA A 230 -16.97 -12.32 24.14
CA ALA A 230 -17.82 -12.18 22.96
C ALA A 230 -18.21 -13.54 22.36
N ILE A 231 -17.26 -14.48 22.20
CA ILE A 231 -17.55 -15.79 21.58
C ILE A 231 -18.56 -16.64 22.36
N LYS A 232 -18.77 -16.33 23.65
CA LYS A 232 -19.72 -17.05 24.53
C LYS A 232 -21.13 -16.48 24.48
N THR A 233 -21.33 -15.36 23.79
CA THR A 233 -22.62 -14.67 23.74
C THR A 233 -23.57 -15.31 22.72
N GLN A 234 -24.88 -15.13 22.94
CA GLN A 234 -25.89 -15.62 22.01
C GLN A 234 -25.86 -14.80 20.70
N GLU A 235 -25.54 -13.52 20.81
CA GLU A 235 -25.35 -12.59 19.69
C GLU A 235 -24.25 -13.08 18.75
N PHE A 236 -23.13 -13.56 19.29
CA PHE A 236 -22.07 -14.17 18.48
C PHE A 236 -22.55 -15.42 17.74
N LYS A 237 -23.31 -16.30 18.42
CA LYS A 237 -23.87 -17.50 17.78
C LYS A 237 -24.86 -17.16 16.68
N THR A 238 -25.72 -16.17 16.89
CA THR A 238 -26.64 -15.66 15.85
C THR A 238 -25.86 -15.09 14.67
N ALA A 239 -24.79 -14.35 14.92
CA ALA A 239 -23.92 -13.83 13.86
C ALA A 239 -23.25 -14.94 13.05
N LEU A 240 -22.78 -16.02 13.70
CA LEU A 240 -22.27 -17.20 12.98
C LEU A 240 -23.35 -17.87 12.12
N GLY A 241 -24.59 -17.96 12.62
CA GLY A 241 -25.72 -18.47 11.85
C GLY A 241 -26.02 -17.65 10.59
N LEU A 242 -25.81 -16.33 10.63
CA LEU A 242 -25.93 -15.47 9.45
C LEU A 242 -24.81 -15.68 8.41
N LEU A 243 -23.71 -16.32 8.79
CA LEU A 243 -22.63 -16.77 7.90
C LEU A 243 -22.82 -18.23 7.45
N ASP A 244 -24.00 -18.82 7.64
CA ASP A 244 -24.27 -20.23 7.40
C ASP A 244 -23.36 -21.20 8.18
N LEU A 245 -22.81 -20.75 9.33
CA LEU A 245 -22.02 -21.58 10.24
C LEU A 245 -22.87 -22.05 11.42
N ASP A 246 -23.55 -23.19 11.26
CA ASP A 246 -24.23 -23.87 12.37
C ASP A 246 -23.27 -24.81 13.12
N LEU A 247 -22.56 -24.25 14.10
CA LEU A 247 -21.75 -25.05 15.02
C LEU A 247 -22.67 -25.76 16.02
N GLN A 248 -22.84 -27.07 15.85
CA GLN A 248 -23.63 -27.94 16.74
C GLN A 248 -23.07 -28.07 18.17
N GLU A 249 -21.89 -27.48 18.43
CA GLU A 249 -21.25 -27.47 19.74
C GLU A 249 -21.94 -26.51 20.73
N SER A 250 -21.79 -26.81 22.02
CA SER A 250 -22.23 -25.88 23.06
C SER A 250 -21.33 -24.64 23.09
N GLN A 251 -21.87 -23.46 23.41
CA GLN A 251 -21.09 -22.21 23.51
C GLN A 251 -19.91 -22.30 24.48
N ALA A 252 -19.99 -23.18 25.48
CA ALA A 252 -18.92 -23.40 26.46
C ALA A 252 -17.71 -24.15 25.88
N GLU A 253 -17.87 -24.86 24.76
CA GLU A 253 -16.83 -25.68 24.11
C GLU A 253 -16.17 -24.99 22.91
N LEU A 254 -16.68 -23.80 22.53
CA LEU A 254 -16.12 -22.99 21.46
C LEU A 254 -14.80 -22.36 21.90
N THR A 255 -13.72 -22.75 21.25
CA THR A 255 -12.39 -22.15 21.43
C THR A 255 -12.05 -21.25 20.25
N ILE A 256 -11.16 -20.27 20.47
CA ILE A 256 -10.62 -19.39 19.41
C ILE A 256 -10.10 -20.22 18.23
N GLN A 257 -9.36 -21.30 18.50
CA GLN A 257 -8.81 -22.17 17.47
C GLN A 257 -9.90 -22.85 16.62
N LYS A 258 -10.95 -23.40 17.25
CA LYS A 258 -12.06 -24.05 16.52
C LYS A 258 -12.81 -23.05 15.65
N LEU A 259 -13.11 -21.87 16.20
CA LEU A 259 -13.81 -20.80 15.48
C LEU A 259 -12.99 -20.26 14.31
N THR A 260 -11.69 -20.06 14.53
CA THR A 260 -10.74 -19.67 13.46
C THR A 260 -10.74 -20.71 12.35
N ASN A 261 -10.82 -22.01 12.65
CA ASN A 261 -10.91 -23.06 11.63
C ASN A 261 -12.23 -23.06 10.88
N ALA A 262 -13.35 -22.84 11.57
CA ALA A 262 -14.68 -22.82 10.97
C ALA A 262 -14.89 -21.60 10.05
N LEU A 263 -14.39 -20.42 10.46
CA LEU A 263 -14.54 -19.17 9.70
C LEU A 263 -13.69 -19.13 8.41
N LYS A 264 -12.79 -20.10 8.19
CA LYS A 264 -11.93 -20.14 6.99
C LYS A 264 -12.67 -20.35 5.69
N THR A 265 -13.79 -21.06 5.75
CA THR A 265 -14.56 -21.42 4.55
C THR A 265 -15.45 -20.27 4.08
N ILE A 266 -15.46 -19.14 4.80
CA ILE A 266 -16.32 -18.00 4.53
C ILE A 266 -15.53 -16.94 3.76
N ASP A 267 -16.03 -16.56 2.58
CA ASP A 267 -15.52 -15.40 1.85
C ASP A 267 -15.74 -14.13 2.68
N THR A 268 -14.70 -13.32 2.81
CA THR A 268 -14.74 -11.99 3.44
C THR A 268 -15.89 -11.10 2.95
N LYS A 269 -16.36 -11.28 1.71
CA LYS A 269 -17.54 -10.57 1.14
C LYS A 269 -18.85 -10.92 1.85
N ASN A 270 -18.95 -12.12 2.42
CA ASN A 270 -20.12 -12.56 3.17
C ASN A 270 -20.20 -11.95 4.58
N LEU A 271 -19.24 -11.09 4.96
CA LEU A 271 -19.28 -10.35 6.22
C LEU A 271 -20.21 -9.13 6.19
N GLU A 272 -20.65 -8.69 5.00
CA GLU A 272 -21.61 -7.58 4.82
C GLU A 272 -22.83 -7.60 5.75
N PRO A 273 -23.55 -8.73 5.93
CA PRO A 273 -24.69 -8.81 6.85
C PRO A 273 -24.35 -8.58 8.34
N ILE A 274 -23.07 -8.66 8.74
CA ILE A 274 -22.62 -8.57 10.14
C ILE A 274 -22.04 -7.19 10.48
N ILE A 275 -21.93 -6.30 9.49
CA ILE A 275 -21.28 -5.00 9.65
C ILE A 275 -21.99 -4.10 10.68
N ASN A 276 -23.25 -4.35 11.06
CA ASN A 276 -23.97 -3.41 11.93
C ASN A 276 -24.99 -3.97 12.94
N SER A 277 -24.59 -4.85 13.86
CA SER A 277 -25.32 -4.94 15.15
C SER A 277 -24.39 -5.31 16.33
N GLN A 278 -23.93 -4.26 17.03
CA GLN A 278 -23.17 -4.26 18.30
C GLN A 278 -21.66 -4.61 18.22
N ASP A 279 -20.85 -3.55 18.22
CA ASP A 279 -19.47 -3.37 17.71
C ASP A 279 -18.36 -4.32 18.23
N ASN A 280 -18.60 -5.20 19.20
CA ASN A 280 -17.58 -6.18 19.64
C ASN A 280 -17.69 -7.52 18.90
N ILE A 281 -18.88 -7.90 18.43
CA ILE A 281 -19.10 -9.16 17.69
C ILE A 281 -18.42 -9.11 16.32
N ALA A 282 -18.58 -7.99 15.61
CA ALA A 282 -17.94 -7.80 14.31
C ALA A 282 -16.41 -7.77 14.43
N LYS A 283 -15.86 -7.10 15.45
CA LYS A 283 -14.41 -7.11 15.74
C LYS A 283 -13.91 -8.51 16.10
N ALA A 284 -14.69 -9.27 16.87
CA ALA A 284 -14.36 -10.66 17.21
C ALA A 284 -14.29 -11.56 15.96
N ILE A 285 -15.29 -11.49 15.08
CA ILE A 285 -15.30 -12.28 13.83
C ILE A 285 -14.13 -11.88 12.91
N LYS A 286 -13.92 -10.57 12.70
CA LYS A 286 -12.77 -10.06 11.92
C LYS A 286 -11.43 -10.52 12.49
N ALA A 287 -11.28 -10.50 13.80
CA ALA A 287 -10.08 -10.96 14.48
C ALA A 287 -9.85 -12.47 14.31
N LEU A 288 -10.91 -13.28 14.41
CA LEU A 288 -10.85 -14.73 14.20
C LEU A 288 -10.57 -15.11 12.73
N MET A 289 -10.90 -14.25 11.78
CA MET A 289 -10.55 -14.39 10.36
C MET A 289 -9.16 -13.84 10.01
N GLY A 290 -8.42 -13.29 10.99
CA GLY A 290 -7.10 -12.70 10.75
C GLY A 290 -7.13 -11.33 10.05
N LEU A 291 -8.28 -10.65 10.02
CA LEU A 291 -8.46 -9.35 9.37
C LEU A 291 -8.16 -8.16 10.29
N THR A 292 -8.16 -8.38 11.60
CA THR A 292 -7.79 -7.36 12.61
C THR A 292 -6.96 -7.98 13.72
N PRO A 293 -6.08 -7.22 14.41
CA PRO A 293 -5.26 -7.75 15.49
C PRO A 293 -6.06 -8.08 16.75
N ILE A 294 -5.52 -8.99 17.56
CA ILE A 294 -5.98 -9.29 18.92
C ILE A 294 -4.93 -8.77 19.89
N LYS A 295 -5.32 -7.87 20.80
CA LYS A 295 -4.43 -7.39 21.85
C LYS A 295 -4.39 -8.40 22.99
N HIS A 296 -3.22 -8.97 23.26
CA HIS A 296 -3.06 -10.00 24.27
C HIS A 296 -1.77 -9.83 25.06
N ARG A 297 -1.80 -10.24 26.33
CA ARG A 297 -0.62 -10.22 27.19
C ARG A 297 0.04 -11.59 27.15
N ILE A 298 1.25 -11.66 26.60
CA ILE A 298 1.96 -12.93 26.38
C ILE A 298 3.24 -12.99 27.20
N ARG A 299 3.64 -14.21 27.57
CA ARG A 299 4.99 -14.49 28.06
C ARG A 299 5.90 -14.79 26.87
N THR A 300 6.85 -13.90 26.59
CA THR A 300 7.81 -14.08 25.50
C THR A 300 8.71 -15.30 25.77
N PRO A 301 9.41 -15.83 24.74
CA PRO A 301 10.37 -16.93 24.93
C PRO A 301 11.46 -16.62 25.97
N GLN A 302 11.79 -15.34 26.18
CA GLN A 302 12.76 -14.88 27.19
C GLN A 302 12.18 -14.77 28.61
N GLY A 303 10.92 -15.19 28.80
CA GLY A 303 10.26 -15.24 30.10
C GLY A 303 9.60 -13.93 30.55
N ARG A 304 9.68 -12.85 29.76
CA ARG A 304 9.07 -11.55 30.07
C ARG A 304 7.59 -11.54 29.69
N THR A 305 6.76 -10.87 30.46
CA THR A 305 5.34 -10.72 30.15
C THR A 305 5.06 -9.34 29.56
N LEU A 306 4.72 -9.28 28.27
CA LEU A 306 4.55 -8.04 27.50
C LEU A 306 3.18 -8.00 26.82
N TRP A 307 2.72 -6.78 26.49
CA TRP A 307 1.61 -6.60 25.59
C TRP A 307 2.04 -6.88 24.16
N ALA A 308 1.23 -7.63 23.44
CA ALA A 308 1.46 -8.00 22.06
C ALA A 308 0.20 -7.80 21.23
N LEU A 309 0.41 -7.61 19.94
CA LEU A 309 -0.64 -7.74 18.93
C LEU A 309 -0.49 -9.10 18.26
N CYS A 310 -1.59 -9.83 18.22
CA CYS A 310 -1.66 -11.19 17.74
C CYS A 310 -2.54 -11.26 16.50
N MET A 311 -2.24 -12.20 15.61
CA MET A 311 -3.03 -12.49 14.44
C MET A 311 -3.42 -13.96 14.44
N ALA A 312 -4.67 -14.25 14.11
CA ALA A 312 -5.06 -15.59 13.69
C ALA A 312 -4.37 -15.91 12.35
N PRO A 313 -4.16 -17.20 11.99
CA PRO A 313 -3.64 -17.56 10.69
C PRO A 313 -4.43 -16.85 9.59
N PRO A 314 -3.79 -16.05 8.72
CA PRO A 314 -4.51 -15.38 7.64
C PRO A 314 -5.11 -16.44 6.71
N LEU A 315 -6.28 -16.13 6.16
CA LEU A 315 -6.90 -16.95 5.13
C LEU A 315 -5.89 -17.08 3.97
N GLY A 316 -5.44 -18.30 3.70
CA GLY A 316 -4.59 -18.57 2.56
C GLY A 316 -5.34 -18.18 1.29
N GLY A 317 -4.98 -17.04 0.69
CA GLY A 317 -5.33 -16.78 -0.70
C GLY A 317 -4.58 -17.79 -1.55
N ASP A 318 -5.29 -18.51 -2.41
CA ASP A 318 -4.70 -19.32 -3.48
C ASP A 318 -3.91 -18.46 -4.51
N ASP A 319 -3.79 -17.15 -4.30
CA ASP A 319 -3.08 -16.20 -5.16
C ASP A 319 -1.62 -15.95 -4.71
N ALA A 320 -0.89 -17.01 -4.36
CA ALA A 320 0.57 -16.98 -4.31
C ALA A 320 1.22 -17.33 -5.67
N ASN A 321 0.43 -17.46 -6.75
CA ASN A 321 0.89 -17.75 -8.10
C ASN A 321 0.11 -16.94 -9.16
N ALA A 322 0.35 -15.64 -9.27
CA ALA A 322 0.09 -14.87 -10.50
C ALA A 322 0.88 -13.55 -10.48
N GLU A 323 2.20 -13.66 -10.68
CA GLU A 323 3.10 -12.86 -11.56
C GLU A 323 4.56 -13.01 -11.14
#